data_AF-A0A7W6TQ62-F1
#
_entry.id   AF-A0A7W6TQ62-F1
#
_cell.length_a   1.000
_cell.length_b   1.000
_cell.length_c   1.000
_cell.angle_alpha   90.00
_cell.angle_beta   90.00
_cell.angle_gamma   90.00
#
_symmetry.space_group_name_H-M   'P 1'
#
loop_
_entity.id
_entity.type
_entity.pdbx_description
1 polymer ?
#
loop_
_entity_poly.entity_id
_entity_poly.type
_entity_poly.pdbx_seq_one_letter_code
_entity_poly.pdbx_strand_id
1 'polypeptide(L)'
;MADAMGARAAATYPSLVANRNLEASFEVIDVILNGRRGMPPFGEMMSDDQVAAAVNYLRTHFGNSYSDAVMASDVQRREGKGTR
;
A
#
# COMPACT_ATOMS: atom_id res chain seq x y z
N MET A 1 11.97 -3.79 9.01
CA MET A 1 12.13 -2.49 9.70
C MET A 1 10.94 -2.33 10.61
N ALA A 2 11.15 -2.42 11.93
CA ALA A 2 10.05 -2.45 12.89
C ALA A 2 9.36 -1.08 13.09
N ASP A 3 10.04 0.00 12.72
CA ASP A 3 9.67 1.40 13.00
C ASP A 3 9.10 2.16 11.79
N ALA A 4 9.09 1.54 10.60
CA ALA A 4 8.56 2.10 9.35
C ALA A 4 9.15 3.46 8.92
N MET A 5 10.34 3.83 9.41
CA MET A 5 11.02 5.08 9.06
C MET A 5 11.62 5.09 7.64
N GLY A 6 11.53 3.96 6.93
CA GLY A 6 12.18 3.77 5.64
C GLY A 6 13.69 3.55 5.80
N ALA A 7 14.43 3.67 4.70
CA ALA A 7 15.88 3.55 4.71
C ALA A 7 16.50 4.23 3.49
N ARG A 8 17.76 4.66 3.65
CA ARG A 8 18.58 5.19 2.57
C ARG A 8 19.91 4.44 2.57
N ALA A 9 20.12 3.61 1.57
CA ALA A 9 21.39 2.92 1.29
C ALA A 9 21.60 2.90 -0.23
N ALA A 10 21.90 1.73 -0.83
CA ALA A 10 21.92 1.59 -2.29
C ALA A 10 20.54 1.85 -2.95
N ALA A 11 19.45 1.71 -2.18
CA ALA A 11 18.10 2.09 -2.56
C ALA A 11 17.47 3.01 -1.50
N THR A 12 16.45 3.78 -1.90
CA THR A 12 15.67 4.62 -1.00
C THR A 12 14.29 3.98 -0.79
N TYR A 13 14.02 3.59 0.45
CA TYR A 13 12.71 3.16 0.91
C TYR A 13 12.03 4.34 1.62
N PRO A 14 10.84 4.77 1.17
CA PRO A 14 10.15 5.90 1.79
C PRO A 14 9.68 5.55 3.21
N SER A 15 9.63 6.56 4.07
CA SER A 15 8.99 6.43 5.39
C SER A 15 7.48 6.25 5.24
N LEU A 16 6.88 5.42 6.08
CA LEU A 16 5.42 5.28 6.21
C LEU A 16 4.89 5.98 7.45
N VAL A 17 5.77 6.55 8.28
CA VAL A 17 5.40 7.32 9.47
C VAL A 17 4.72 8.63 9.05
N ALA A 18 3.52 8.89 9.57
CA ALA A 18 2.73 10.10 9.31
C ALA A 18 2.72 10.50 7.81
N ASN A 19 2.51 9.52 6.94
CA ASN A 19 2.70 9.66 5.50
C ASN A 19 1.40 10.09 4.82
N ARG A 20 1.37 11.33 4.32
CA ARG A 20 0.23 11.88 3.58
C ARG A 20 -0.10 11.13 2.28
N ASN A 21 0.87 10.44 1.69
CA ASN A 21 0.62 9.61 0.50
C ASN A 21 -0.26 8.39 0.79
N LEU A 22 -0.50 8.06 2.07
CA LEU A 22 -1.42 7.00 2.48
C LEU A 22 -2.88 7.50 2.61
N GLU A 23 -3.12 8.81 2.46
CA GLU A 23 -4.46 9.39 2.50
C GLU A 23 -5.33 8.86 1.36
N ALA A 24 -4.79 8.82 0.13
CA ALA A 24 -5.46 8.25 -1.03
C ALA A 24 -5.29 6.71 -1.05
N SER A 25 -6.23 5.98 -0.46
CA SER A 25 -6.23 4.50 -0.42
C SER A 25 -5.99 3.87 -1.79
N PHE A 26 -6.62 4.42 -2.82
CA PHE A 26 -6.53 3.92 -4.18
C PHE A 26 -5.11 3.97 -4.75
N GLU A 27 -4.30 4.98 -4.43
CA GLU A 27 -2.89 5.07 -4.86
C GLU A 27 -2.05 3.99 -4.17
N VAL A 28 -2.34 3.72 -2.89
CA VAL A 28 -1.63 2.68 -2.13
C VAL A 28 -1.95 1.29 -2.68
N ILE A 29 -3.23 1.03 -2.99
CA ILE A 29 -3.67 -0.22 -3.63
C ILE A 29 -2.93 -0.41 -4.96
N ASP A 30 -2.88 0.59 -5.83
CA ASP A 30 -2.20 0.49 -7.13
C ASP A 30 -0.71 0.19 -6.99
N VAL A 31 -0.05 0.80 -6.00
CA VAL A 31 1.37 0.56 -5.72
C VAL A 31 1.59 -0.89 -5.24
N ILE A 32 0.71 -1.44 -4.40
CA ILE A 32 0.83 -2.83 -3.95
C ILE A 32 0.58 -3.80 -5.10
N LEU A 33 -0.47 -3.58 -5.89
CA LEU A 33 -0.83 -4.48 -6.99
C LEU A 33 0.24 -4.48 -8.09
N ASN A 34 0.64 -3.29 -8.54
CA ASN A 34 1.46 -3.13 -9.76
C ASN A 34 2.94 -2.86 -9.47
N GLY A 35 3.31 -2.66 -8.22
CA GLY A 35 4.64 -2.18 -7.86
C GLY A 35 4.83 -0.70 -8.20
N ARG A 36 6.00 -0.17 -7.83
CA ARG A 36 6.42 1.19 -8.20
C ARG A 36 7.93 1.33 -8.12
N ARG A 37 8.56 1.73 -9.23
CA ARG A 37 10.03 1.83 -9.35
C ARG A 37 10.69 0.49 -8.99
N GLY A 38 11.55 0.45 -7.97
CA GLY A 38 12.19 -0.78 -7.49
C GLY A 38 11.34 -1.65 -6.57
N MET A 39 10.07 -1.30 -6.33
CA MET A 39 9.15 -2.12 -5.55
C MET A 39 8.44 -3.13 -6.47
N PRO A 40 8.59 -4.46 -6.23
CA PRO A 40 7.89 -5.49 -6.99
C PRO A 40 6.36 -5.39 -6.85
N PRO A 41 5.59 -5.86 -7.85
CA PRO A 41 4.16 -6.06 -7.73
C PRO A 41 3.84 -7.22 -6.78
N PHE A 42 2.75 -7.11 -6.03
CA PHE A 42 2.23 -8.16 -5.15
C PHE A 42 0.82 -8.64 -5.53
N GLY A 43 0.22 -8.09 -6.60
CA GLY A 43 -1.15 -8.45 -6.99
C GLY A 43 -1.35 -9.94 -7.28
N GLU A 44 -0.34 -10.62 -7.84
CA GLU A 44 -0.41 -12.06 -8.10
C GLU A 44 -0.07 -12.92 -6.86
N MET A 45 0.48 -12.31 -5.81
CA MET A 45 0.98 -13.01 -4.62
C MET A 45 0.04 -12.91 -3.42
N MET A 46 -0.91 -11.98 -3.45
CA MET A 46 -1.80 -11.66 -2.34
C MET A 46 -3.26 -11.73 -2.79
N SER A 47 -4.16 -12.17 -1.90
CA SER A 47 -5.59 -12.02 -2.14
C SER A 47 -6.05 -10.57 -1.92
N ASP A 48 -7.20 -10.20 -2.49
CA ASP A 48 -7.82 -8.88 -2.28
C ASP A 48 -7.98 -8.53 -0.78
N ASP A 49 -8.36 -9.50 0.04
CA ASP A 49 -8.48 -9.34 1.49
C ASP A 49 -7.13 -9.04 2.16
N GLN A 50 -6.05 -9.70 1.71
CA GLN A 50 -4.71 -9.46 2.24
C GLN A 50 -4.20 -8.08 1.84
N VAL A 51 -4.48 -7.64 0.61
CA VAL A 51 -4.13 -6.29 0.15
C VAL A 51 -4.91 -5.25 0.95
N ALA A 52 -6.22 -5.41 1.11
CA ALA A 52 -7.05 -4.49 1.90
C ALA A 52 -6.58 -4.41 3.36
N ALA A 53 -6.27 -5.55 3.99
CA ALA A 53 -5.73 -5.60 5.35
C ALA A 53 -4.39 -4.87 5.47
N ALA A 54 -3.47 -5.07 4.52
CA ALA A 54 -2.18 -4.38 4.51
C ALA A 54 -2.35 -2.86 4.36
N VAL A 55 -3.20 -2.41 3.45
CA VAL A 55 -3.48 -0.97 3.25
C VAL A 55 -4.07 -0.36 4.53
N ASN A 56 -5.07 -1.01 5.14
CA ASN A 56 -5.68 -0.54 6.38
C ASN A 56 -4.68 -0.46 7.53
N TYR A 57 -3.80 -1.45 7.66
CA TYR A 57 -2.73 -1.43 8.66
C TYR A 57 -1.82 -0.22 8.47
N LEU A 58 -1.33 0.02 7.25
CA LEU A 58 -0.49 1.18 6.96
C LEU A 58 -1.18 2.52 7.25
N ARG A 59 -2.48 2.60 6.98
CA ARG A 59 -3.29 3.83 7.13
C ARG A 59 -3.70 4.15 8.57
N THR A 60 -3.60 3.19 9.48
CA THR A 60 -4.00 3.34 10.89
C THR A 60 -2.83 3.20 11.87
N HIS A 61 -1.66 2.78 11.40
CA HIS A 61 -0.46 2.59 12.20
C HIS A 61 0.62 3.62 11.83
N PHE A 62 1.72 3.64 12.59
CA PHE A 62 2.86 4.54 12.36
C PHE A 62 2.51 6.05 12.40
N GLY A 63 1.52 6.41 13.22
CA GLY A 63 1.05 7.80 13.33
C GLY A 63 0.12 8.24 12.20
N ASN A 64 -0.36 7.31 11.37
CA ASN A 64 -1.45 7.54 10.43
C ASN A 64 -2.80 7.27 11.09
N SER A 65 -3.84 7.99 10.68
CA SER A 65 -5.18 7.91 11.30
C SER A 65 -6.27 8.18 10.28
N TYR A 66 -6.25 7.45 9.16
CA TYR A 66 -7.30 7.54 8.14
C TYR A 66 -8.45 6.59 8.52
N SER A 67 -9.68 7.11 8.51
CA SER A 67 -10.87 6.42 9.04
C SER A 67 -11.68 5.68 7.99
N ASP A 68 -11.45 5.93 6.70
CA ASP A 68 -12.10 5.23 5.61
C ASP A 68 -11.43 3.88 5.38
N ALA A 69 -12.08 2.79 5.81
CA ALA A 69 -11.54 1.45 5.64
C ALA A 69 -11.61 1.01 4.17
N VAL A 70 -10.54 0.36 3.71
CA VAL A 70 -10.47 -0.32 2.42
C VAL A 70 -11.08 -1.71 2.54
N MET A 71 -11.96 -2.07 1.61
CA MET A 71 -12.55 -3.41 1.47
C MET A 71 -11.92 -4.16 0.29
N ALA A 72 -12.02 -5.49 0.28
CA ALA A 72 -11.58 -6.32 -0.85
C ALA A 72 -12.22 -5.90 -2.19
N SER A 73 -13.48 -5.48 -2.17
CA SER A 73 -14.18 -4.97 -3.36
C SER A 73 -13.55 -3.69 -3.91
N ASP A 74 -12.89 -2.87 -3.08
CA ASP A 74 -12.15 -1.71 -3.53
C ASP A 74 -10.88 -2.12 -4.28
N VAL A 75 -10.22 -3.20 -3.84
CA VAL A 75 -9.04 -3.79 -4.48
C VAL A 75 -9.41 -4.42 -5.82
N GLN A 76 -10.46 -5.24 -5.85
CA GLN A 76 -10.94 -5.90 -7.07
C GLN A 76 -11.29 -4.89 -8.18
N ARG A 77 -11.86 -3.73 -7.82
CA ARG A 77 -12.13 -2.66 -8.80
C ARG A 77 -10.87 -2.06 -9.43
N ARG A 78 -9.70 -2.24 -8.81
CA ARG A 78 -8.41 -1.73 -9.31
C ARG A 78 -7.67 -2.76 -10.15
N GLU A 79 -7.78 -4.05 -9.84
CA GLU A 79 -7.18 -5.12 -10.64
C GLU A 79 -7.61 -5.07 -12.12
N GLY A 80 -8.85 -4.69 -12.41
CA GLY A 80 -9.35 -4.55 -13.78
C GLY A 80 -8.82 -3.34 -14.57
N LYS A 81 -8.06 -2.43 -13.94
CA LYS A 81 -7.51 -1.22 -14.58
C LYS A 81 -5.99 -1.26 -14.79
N GLY A 82 -5.28 -2.17 -14.13
CA GLY A 82 -3.86 -2.44 -14.37
C GLY A 82 -3.72 -3.73 -15.17
N THR A 83 -3.53 -3.59 -16.49
CA THR A 83 -3.01 -4.60 -17.43
C THR A 83 -3.20 -6.08 -17.05
N ARG A 84 -4.19 -6.74 -17.65
CA ARG A 84 -4.05 -8.16 -18.02
C ARG A 84 -3.49 -8.25 -19.43
#